data_AF-A0A9E1UVG8-F1
#
_entry.id   AF-A0A9E1UVG8-F1
#
_cell.length_a   1.000
_cell.length_b   1.000
_cell.length_c   1.000
_cell.angle_alpha   90.00
_cell.angle_beta   90.00
_cell.angle_gamma   90.00
#
_symmetry.space_group_name_H-M   'P 1'
#
loop_
_entity.id
_entity.type
_entity.pdbx_description
1 polymer ?
#
loop_
_entity_poly.entity_id
_entity_poly.type
_entity_poly.pdbx_seq_one_letter_code
_entity_poly.pdbx_strand_id
1 'polypeptide(L)'
;MSTNTERFLERATAGLATDPELRLDVQAELRSHIEDKTAELGGEEHADEAVASLGGVVELAEEVSEANQRRLGWRNLARRVLRLGLVPASIVCMVLFFDISGTLANERVRWLMNGVDLLGPADGKVRPRAVRKNNPLNILYWAKFLQRPRPSNFYSDYSPFPQSPVMRWLERSPDLTGRRRMLLCSWASQAPEDDRALWHSDPTNRVYLADYMSRCGIPGANHNRSLLDEACSLDPGNARYPLAIAMASAQRAARLKAGSSGDAARAYRLDISDRPALDQSMATLLEALSKPEFQRYHLEMLQERLDALGRTERVADANRGLLVASSVLLPDLQAIRSAAQHALAYAKLLIDEGHPQEALPYLRIPERLNAMLLPDSFCLIDTLVCRAMLNMALETVPDLLHQMGRNAEAGATKKRLTALLEPMRQYR
;
A
#
# COMPACT_ATOMS: atom_id res chain seq x y z
N MET A 1 -5.23 -47.53 -16.23
CA MET A 1 -5.83 -47.64 -14.88
C MET A 1 -7.22 -48.23 -14.97
N SER A 2 -7.49 -49.29 -14.22
CA SER A 2 -8.79 -49.96 -14.26
C SER A 2 -9.84 -49.14 -13.52
N THR A 3 -11.08 -49.17 -14.00
CA THR A 3 -12.26 -48.57 -13.35
C THR A 3 -12.48 -49.03 -11.90
N ASN A 4 -11.79 -50.08 -11.47
CA ASN A 4 -11.92 -50.67 -10.14
C ASN A 4 -11.01 -49.96 -9.12
N THR A 5 -9.81 -49.55 -9.51
CA THR A 5 -8.87 -48.78 -8.68
C THR A 5 -9.48 -47.44 -8.26
N GLU A 6 -10.10 -46.71 -9.19
CA GLU A 6 -10.73 -45.42 -8.89
C GLU A 6 -11.92 -45.57 -7.94
N ARG A 7 -12.78 -46.57 -8.16
CA ARG A 7 -13.90 -46.86 -7.25
C ARG A 7 -13.43 -47.27 -5.86
N PHE A 8 -12.31 -48.00 -5.77
CA PHE A 8 -11.70 -48.35 -4.49
C PHE A 8 -11.19 -47.09 -3.77
N LEU A 9 -10.43 -46.23 -4.44
CA LEU A 9 -9.92 -44.98 -3.87
C LEU A 9 -11.05 -44.05 -3.41
N GLU A 10 -12.13 -43.95 -4.18
CA GLU A 10 -13.31 -43.16 -3.80
C GLU A 10 -14.00 -43.71 -2.55
N ARG A 11 -14.17 -45.04 -2.45
CA ARG A 11 -14.77 -45.68 -1.28
C ARG A 11 -13.88 -45.58 -0.04
N ALA A 12 -12.58 -45.86 -0.20
CA ALA A 12 -11.60 -45.80 0.88
C ALA A 12 -11.45 -44.38 1.46
N THR A 13 -11.72 -43.35 0.66
CA THR A 13 -11.58 -41.95 1.09
C THR A 13 -12.89 -41.19 1.26
N ALA A 14 -14.04 -41.88 1.18
CA ALA A 14 -15.36 -41.27 1.32
C ALA A 14 -15.56 -40.59 2.69
N GLY A 15 -14.97 -41.15 3.75
CA GLY A 15 -15.00 -40.57 5.10
C GLY A 15 -14.24 -39.25 5.26
N LEU A 16 -13.40 -38.89 4.28
CA LEU A 16 -12.57 -37.67 4.28
C LEU A 16 -13.20 -36.53 3.46
N ALA A 17 -14.50 -36.61 3.13
CA ALA A 17 -15.17 -35.62 2.29
C ALA A 17 -15.13 -34.18 2.86
N THR A 18 -14.97 -34.03 4.18
CA THR A 18 -14.89 -32.73 4.86
C THR A 18 -13.49 -32.11 4.85
N ASP A 19 -12.46 -32.85 4.46
CA ASP A 19 -11.07 -32.36 4.35
C ASP A 19 -10.47 -32.75 2.98
N PRO A 20 -10.64 -31.90 1.95
CA PRO A 20 -10.24 -32.22 0.58
C PRO A 20 -8.73 -32.33 0.39
N GLU A 21 -7.90 -31.65 1.21
CA GLU A 21 -6.44 -31.76 1.14
C GLU A 21 -5.99 -33.13 1.64
N LEU A 22 -6.47 -33.55 2.82
CA LEU A 22 -6.17 -34.88 3.37
C LEU A 22 -6.68 -36.01 2.46
N ARG A 23 -7.85 -35.82 1.84
CA ARG A 23 -8.39 -36.79 0.89
C ARG A 23 -7.46 -37.00 -0.31
N LEU A 24 -6.91 -35.93 -0.90
CA LEU A 24 -6.01 -36.03 -2.04
C LEU A 24 -4.68 -36.70 -1.67
N ASP A 25 -4.11 -36.36 -0.50
CA ASP A 25 -2.88 -36.97 -0.01
C ASP A 25 -3.05 -38.47 0.23
N VAL A 26 -4.13 -38.90 0.89
CA VAL A 26 -4.43 -40.32 1.14
C VAL A 26 -4.69 -41.07 -0.17
N GLN A 27 -5.37 -40.47 -1.14
CA GLN A 27 -5.58 -41.08 -2.45
C GLN A 27 -4.27 -41.30 -3.21
N ALA A 28 -3.33 -40.35 -3.13
CA ALA A 28 -2.02 -40.48 -3.78
C ALA A 28 -1.18 -41.60 -3.13
N GLU A 29 -1.20 -41.72 -1.81
CA GLU A 29 -0.48 -42.76 -1.07
C GLU A 29 -1.05 -44.16 -1.37
N LEU A 30 -2.37 -44.33 -1.31
CA LEU A 30 -3.03 -45.58 -1.67
C LEU A 30 -2.79 -45.95 -3.14
N ARG A 31 -2.78 -44.96 -4.04
CA ARG A 31 -2.44 -45.18 -5.45
C ARG A 31 -1.02 -45.71 -5.62
N SER A 32 -0.04 -45.10 -4.94
CA SER A 32 1.35 -45.57 -4.97
C SER A 32 1.46 -47.02 -4.50
N HIS A 33 0.77 -47.40 -3.43
CA HIS A 33 0.79 -48.78 -2.94
C HIS A 33 0.15 -49.78 -3.91
N ILE A 34 -0.93 -49.38 -4.58
CA ILE A 34 -1.58 -50.21 -5.61
C ILE A 34 -0.64 -50.37 -6.80
N GLU A 35 0.05 -49.31 -7.24
CA GLU A 35 1.03 -49.36 -8.33
C GLU A 35 2.20 -50.27 -7.99
N ASP A 36 2.78 -50.15 -6.79
CA ASP A 36 3.87 -51.00 -6.30
C ASP A 36 3.45 -52.48 -6.26
N LYS A 37 2.25 -52.78 -5.74
CA LYS A 37 1.72 -54.14 -5.69
C LYS A 37 1.39 -54.71 -7.06
N THR A 38 0.88 -53.88 -7.97
CA THR A 38 0.60 -54.28 -9.34
C THR A 38 1.90 -54.60 -10.09
N ALA A 39 2.97 -53.84 -9.84
CA ALA A 39 4.29 -54.11 -10.38
C ALA A 39 4.89 -55.42 -9.83
N GLU A 40 4.73 -55.69 -8.53
CA GLU A 40 5.16 -56.95 -7.91
C GLU A 40 4.44 -58.18 -8.46
N LEU A 41 3.16 -58.05 -8.81
CA LEU A 41 2.33 -59.15 -9.33
C LEU A 41 2.49 -59.40 -10.84
N GLY A 42 3.35 -58.64 -11.53
CA GLY A 42 3.67 -58.89 -12.95
C GLY A 42 2.97 -57.97 -13.95
N GLY A 43 2.42 -56.83 -13.51
CA GLY A 43 1.94 -55.77 -14.39
C GLY A 43 0.43 -55.51 -14.29
N GLU A 44 -0.07 -54.61 -15.15
CA GLU A 44 -1.41 -54.03 -15.04
C GLU A 44 -2.57 -55.04 -15.06
N GLU A 45 -2.36 -56.25 -15.59
CA GLU A 45 -3.36 -57.33 -15.60
C GLU A 45 -3.74 -57.80 -14.19
N HIS A 46 -2.90 -57.52 -13.18
CA HIS A 46 -3.12 -57.90 -11.78
C HIS A 46 -3.64 -56.77 -10.89
N ALA A 47 -4.11 -55.65 -11.46
CA ALA A 47 -4.58 -54.50 -10.67
C ALA A 47 -5.72 -54.85 -9.70
N ASP A 48 -6.63 -55.75 -10.08
CA ASP A 48 -7.73 -56.19 -9.23
C ASP A 48 -7.26 -57.08 -8.06
N GLU A 49 -6.23 -57.89 -8.32
CA GLU A 49 -5.57 -58.74 -7.31
C GLU A 49 -4.73 -57.90 -6.35
N ALA A 50 -4.07 -56.85 -6.84
CA ALA A 50 -3.36 -55.86 -6.04
C ALA A 50 -4.33 -55.13 -5.09
N VAL A 51 -5.50 -54.69 -5.57
CA VAL A 51 -6.52 -54.06 -4.73
C VAL A 51 -7.08 -55.03 -3.69
N ALA A 52 -7.32 -56.29 -4.06
CA ALA A 52 -7.80 -57.31 -3.12
C ALA A 52 -6.77 -57.64 -2.01
N SER A 53 -5.47 -57.52 -2.32
CA SER A 53 -4.39 -57.80 -1.37
C SER A 53 -4.24 -56.76 -0.26
N LEU A 54 -4.81 -55.56 -0.43
CA LEU A 54 -4.75 -54.47 0.54
C LEU A 54 -5.75 -54.59 1.70
N GLY A 55 -6.55 -55.68 1.73
CA GLY A 55 -7.45 -55.99 2.83
C GLY A 55 -8.78 -55.22 2.79
N GLY A 56 -9.50 -55.25 3.91
CA GLY A 56 -10.81 -54.60 4.03
C GLY A 56 -10.68 -53.08 3.91
N VAL A 57 -11.46 -52.48 3.00
CA VAL A 57 -11.47 -51.02 2.70
C VAL A 57 -11.56 -50.15 3.96
N VAL A 58 -12.25 -50.62 4.99
CA VAL A 58 -12.48 -49.87 6.23
C VAL A 58 -11.23 -49.84 7.12
N GLU A 59 -10.54 -50.97 7.29
CA GLU A 59 -9.35 -51.06 8.16
C GLU A 59 -8.17 -50.29 7.56
N LEU A 60 -7.95 -50.43 6.24
CA LEU A 60 -6.89 -49.71 5.53
C LEU A 60 -7.11 -48.19 5.53
N ALA A 61 -8.37 -47.74 5.36
CA ALA A 61 -8.71 -46.33 5.40
C ALA A 61 -8.49 -45.71 6.78
N GLU A 62 -8.77 -46.46 7.85
CA GLU A 62 -8.59 -46.01 9.22
C GLU A 62 -7.11 -45.90 9.60
N GLU A 63 -6.29 -46.91 9.25
CA GLU A 63 -4.84 -46.89 9.51
C GLU A 63 -4.12 -45.77 8.74
N VAL A 64 -4.42 -45.59 7.45
CA VAL A 64 -3.81 -44.54 6.62
C VAL A 64 -4.29 -43.15 7.04
N SER A 65 -5.55 -43.01 7.45
CA SER A 65 -6.09 -41.77 8.00
C SER A 65 -5.42 -41.41 9.34
N GLU A 66 -5.27 -42.35 10.27
CA GLU A 66 -4.59 -42.09 11.55
C GLU A 66 -3.11 -41.72 11.35
N ALA A 67 -2.40 -42.42 10.45
CA ALA A 67 -1.01 -42.13 10.12
C ALA A 67 -0.85 -40.73 9.51
N ASN A 68 -1.75 -40.34 8.59
CA ASN A 68 -1.71 -39.02 7.97
C ASN A 68 -2.21 -37.89 8.87
N GLN A 69 -3.17 -38.13 9.77
CA GLN A 69 -3.55 -37.14 10.78
C GLN A 69 -2.38 -36.84 11.74
N ARG A 70 -1.57 -37.83 12.11
CA ARG A 70 -0.35 -37.62 12.92
C ARG A 70 0.71 -36.83 12.14
N ARG A 71 0.94 -37.12 10.85
CA ARG A 71 1.85 -36.35 9.98
C ARG A 71 1.37 -34.92 9.76
N LEU A 72 0.08 -34.70 9.53
CA LEU A 72 -0.52 -33.37 9.37
C LEU A 72 -0.51 -32.57 10.66
N GLY A 73 -0.70 -33.22 11.81
CA GLY A 73 -0.52 -32.60 13.13
C GLY A 73 0.87 -32.00 13.26
N TRP A 74 1.91 -32.73 12.84
CA TRP A 74 3.28 -32.25 12.81
C TRP A 74 3.54 -31.15 11.77
N ARG A 75 2.94 -31.23 10.57
CA ARG A 75 3.09 -30.18 9.54
C ARG A 75 2.36 -28.89 9.92
N ASN A 76 1.20 -29.00 10.56
CA ASN A 76 0.45 -27.87 11.10
C ASN A 76 1.14 -27.27 12.33
N LEU A 77 1.73 -28.10 13.18
CA LEU A 77 2.60 -27.64 14.27
C LEU A 77 3.84 -26.94 13.70
N ALA A 78 4.52 -27.52 12.71
CA ALA A 78 5.68 -26.92 12.06
C ALA A 78 5.31 -25.61 11.37
N ARG A 79 4.18 -25.53 10.65
CA ARG A 79 3.67 -24.26 10.08
C ARG A 79 3.32 -23.24 11.15
N ARG A 80 2.75 -23.64 12.29
CA ARG A 80 2.47 -22.75 13.42
C ARG A 80 3.77 -22.25 14.06
N VAL A 81 4.75 -23.13 14.28
CA VAL A 81 6.08 -22.77 14.81
C VAL A 81 6.82 -21.88 13.82
N LEU A 82 6.74 -22.15 12.52
CA LEU A 82 7.34 -21.31 11.48
C LEU A 82 6.65 -19.93 11.42
N ARG A 83 5.32 -19.87 11.48
CA ARG A 83 4.60 -18.58 11.47
C ARG A 83 4.77 -17.80 12.77
N LEU A 84 4.77 -18.46 13.93
CA LEU A 84 4.91 -17.82 15.24
C LEU A 84 6.37 -17.55 15.61
N GLY A 85 7.33 -18.27 15.04
CA GLY A 85 8.76 -18.09 15.28
C GLY A 85 9.42 -17.25 14.20
N LEU A 86 9.25 -17.60 12.93
CA LEU A 86 9.99 -17.04 11.81
C LEU A 86 9.46 -15.66 11.39
N VAL A 87 8.15 -15.38 11.52
CA VAL A 87 7.62 -14.02 11.27
C VAL A 87 8.09 -13.03 12.34
N PRO A 88 7.98 -13.32 13.66
CA PRO A 88 8.56 -12.43 14.66
C PRO A 88 10.09 -12.37 14.57
N ALA A 89 10.78 -13.49 14.31
CA ALA A 89 12.23 -13.50 14.16
C ALA A 89 12.70 -12.71 12.93
N SER A 90 11.96 -12.73 11.81
CA SER A 90 12.28 -11.90 10.64
C SER A 90 12.00 -10.43 10.89
N ILE A 91 10.96 -10.07 11.65
CA ILE A 91 10.73 -8.70 12.13
C ILE A 91 11.86 -8.27 13.09
N VAL A 92 12.28 -9.13 14.01
CA VAL A 92 13.39 -8.86 14.93
C VAL A 92 14.71 -8.74 14.17
N CYS A 93 14.99 -9.61 13.21
CA CYS A 93 16.16 -9.50 12.32
C CYS A 93 16.09 -8.22 11.49
N MET A 94 14.92 -7.88 10.93
CA MET A 94 14.72 -6.61 10.26
C MET A 94 15.04 -5.45 11.21
N VAL A 95 14.60 -5.47 12.46
CA VAL A 95 14.86 -4.40 13.46
C VAL A 95 16.32 -4.38 13.94
N LEU A 96 16.99 -5.52 14.06
CA LEU A 96 18.37 -5.63 14.54
C LEU A 96 19.40 -5.36 13.43
N PHE A 97 19.06 -5.67 12.17
CA PHE A 97 19.92 -5.46 11.01
C PHE A 97 19.56 -4.20 10.20
N PHE A 98 18.36 -3.61 10.38
CA PHE A 98 18.18 -2.19 10.07
C PHE A 98 18.96 -1.38 11.09
N ASP A 99 20.13 -0.95 10.64
CA ASP A 99 21.06 -0.01 11.24
C ASP A 99 20.42 0.90 12.33
N ILE A 100 20.91 0.74 13.56
CA ILE A 100 20.63 1.53 14.77
C ILE A 100 20.87 3.05 14.54
N SER A 101 21.52 3.41 13.44
CA SER A 101 21.57 4.78 12.93
C SER A 101 20.17 5.40 12.71
N GLY A 102 19.15 4.59 12.36
CA GLY A 102 17.76 5.04 12.25
C GLY A 102 17.04 5.20 13.59
N THR A 103 17.45 4.48 14.65
CA THR A 103 16.82 4.60 15.98
C THR A 103 17.30 5.84 16.73
N LEU A 104 18.52 6.32 16.49
CA LEU A 104 18.95 7.66 16.96
C LEU A 104 18.22 8.80 16.26
N ALA A 105 17.86 8.63 14.98
CA ALA A 105 16.95 9.57 14.29
C ALA A 105 15.53 9.52 14.87
N ASN A 106 15.05 8.34 15.28
CA ASN A 106 13.75 8.19 15.93
C ASN A 106 13.70 8.69 17.38
N GLU A 107 14.79 8.66 18.14
CA GLU A 107 14.84 9.30 19.47
C GLU A 107 14.76 10.82 19.37
N ARG A 108 15.36 11.43 18.34
CA ARG A 108 15.16 12.87 18.03
C ARG A 108 13.74 13.18 17.54
N VAL A 109 13.13 12.32 16.73
CA VAL A 109 11.71 12.43 16.36
C VAL A 109 10.81 12.25 17.59
N ARG A 110 11.17 11.38 18.55
CA ARG A 110 10.45 11.21 19.82
C ARG A 110 10.61 12.41 20.76
N TRP A 111 11.78 13.06 20.74
CA TRP A 111 12.04 14.31 21.46
C TRP A 111 11.26 15.49 20.83
N LEU A 112 11.20 15.57 19.49
CA LEU A 112 10.36 16.52 18.74
C LEU A 112 8.85 16.25 18.89
N MET A 113 8.44 14.98 19.00
CA MET A 113 7.03 14.60 19.22
C MET A 113 6.56 14.81 20.68
N ASN A 114 7.48 15.12 21.60
CA ASN A 114 7.20 15.48 22.99
C ASN A 114 7.63 16.93 23.31
N GLY A 115 7.81 17.78 22.29
CA GLY A 115 8.07 19.21 22.44
C GLY A 115 6.91 19.95 23.12
N VAL A 116 6.96 19.93 24.44
CA VAL A 116 6.63 20.98 25.41
C VAL A 116 5.96 22.23 24.83
N ASP A 117 4.78 22.54 25.38
CA ASP A 117 4.12 23.84 25.33
C ASP A 117 5.11 24.99 25.64
N LEU A 118 5.64 25.64 24.61
CA LEU A 118 6.12 27.02 24.73
C LEU A 118 4.93 27.93 24.52
N LEU A 119 4.07 27.98 25.54
CA LEU A 119 3.19 29.06 25.98
C LEU A 119 2.22 28.48 27.03
N GLY A 120 2.76 28.09 28.18
CA GLY A 120 1.94 27.91 29.38
C GLY A 120 1.55 29.29 29.95
N PRO A 121 0.34 29.46 30.50
CA PRO A 121 -0.02 30.67 31.24
C PRO A 121 0.87 30.84 32.48
N ALA A 122 1.08 32.10 32.89
CA ALA A 122 2.06 32.55 33.88
C ALA A 122 1.97 31.95 35.30
N ASP A 123 1.05 31.02 35.57
CA ASP A 123 0.77 30.55 36.92
C ASP A 123 1.12 29.07 37.06
N GLY A 124 2.37 28.83 37.46
CA GLY A 124 2.95 27.50 37.62
C GLY A 124 2.19 26.63 38.62
N LYS A 125 1.65 25.51 38.14
CA LYS A 125 1.46 24.22 38.86
C LYS A 125 0.88 23.18 37.90
N VAL A 126 1.69 22.21 37.46
CA VAL A 126 1.17 20.97 36.83
C VAL A 126 1.88 19.76 37.45
N ARG A 127 1.08 18.83 37.98
CA ARG A 127 1.53 17.50 38.45
C ARG A 127 1.43 16.48 37.31
N PRO A 128 2.35 15.52 37.18
CA PRO A 128 2.31 14.52 36.10
C PRO A 128 1.31 13.40 36.39
N ARG A 129 0.56 13.00 35.35
CA ARG A 129 -0.38 11.87 35.36
C ARG A 129 0.28 10.65 34.71
N ALA A 130 0.30 9.51 35.40
CA ALA A 130 0.89 8.26 34.94
C ALA A 130 0.10 7.64 33.77
N VAL A 131 0.81 7.23 32.71
CA VAL A 131 0.26 6.51 31.56
C VAL A 131 0.42 5.00 31.77
N ARG A 132 -0.71 4.28 31.81
CA ARG A 132 -0.78 2.81 31.88
C ARG A 132 -0.29 2.18 30.57
N LYS A 133 0.62 1.21 30.69
CA LYS A 133 1.08 0.31 29.61
C LYS A 133 0.13 -0.89 29.46
N ASN A 134 -0.18 -1.24 28.20
CA ASN A 134 -0.52 -2.57 27.65
C ASN A 134 -1.75 -2.54 26.73
N ASN A 135 -1.54 -2.56 25.41
CA ASN A 135 -2.50 -3.11 24.46
C ASN A 135 -1.78 -3.57 23.16
N PRO A 136 -1.83 -4.85 22.75
CA PRO A 136 -1.12 -5.36 21.59
C PRO A 136 -2.04 -5.45 20.35
N LEU A 137 -2.25 -4.34 19.63
CA LEU A 137 -2.83 -4.35 18.28
C LEU A 137 -2.21 -3.23 17.43
N ASN A 138 -1.05 -3.54 16.83
CA ASN A 138 -0.18 -2.59 16.14
C ASN A 138 -0.62 -2.19 14.72
N ILE A 139 -1.75 -2.70 14.22
CA ILE A 139 -2.28 -2.37 12.88
C ILE A 139 -3.09 -1.07 12.90
N LEU A 140 -3.74 -0.72 14.02
CA LEU A 140 -4.40 0.58 14.19
C LEU A 140 -3.41 1.74 14.39
N TYR A 141 -2.17 1.44 14.79
CA TYR A 141 -1.14 2.45 15.00
C TYR A 141 -0.68 3.07 13.66
N TRP A 142 -0.59 2.26 12.60
CA TRP A 142 -0.29 2.73 11.25
C TRP A 142 -1.39 3.60 10.64
N ALA A 143 -2.66 3.27 10.90
CA ALA A 143 -3.81 4.09 10.48
C ALA A 143 -3.84 5.47 11.18
N LYS A 144 -3.48 5.55 12.47
CA LYS A 144 -3.34 6.83 13.19
C LYS A 144 -2.07 7.60 12.81
N PHE A 145 -0.98 6.91 12.49
CA PHE A 145 0.27 7.51 12.02
C PHE A 145 0.09 8.24 10.69
N LEU A 146 -0.71 7.68 9.79
CA LEU A 146 -1.08 8.28 8.50
C LEU A 146 -2.12 9.41 8.60
N GLN A 147 -2.63 9.76 9.79
CA GLN A 147 -3.67 10.79 9.98
C GLN A 147 -3.15 12.14 10.49
N ARG A 148 -1.85 12.27 10.81
CA ARG A 148 -1.29 13.52 11.33
C ARG A 148 -0.69 14.38 10.20
N PRO A 149 -1.12 15.64 10.01
CA PRO A 149 -0.46 16.55 9.10
C PRO A 149 0.95 16.88 9.63
N ARG A 150 1.96 16.80 8.76
CA ARG A 150 3.34 17.24 9.06
C ARG A 150 3.52 18.72 8.68
N PRO A 151 4.36 19.49 9.41
CA PRO A 151 4.69 20.87 9.03
C PRO A 151 5.45 20.91 7.69
N SER A 152 5.18 21.95 6.90
CA SER A 152 5.56 22.11 5.49
C SER A 152 7.02 22.54 5.23
N ASN A 153 7.84 22.75 6.26
CA ASN A 153 9.20 23.28 6.11
C ASN A 153 10.30 22.24 6.39
N PHE A 154 10.08 20.98 6.06
CA PHE A 154 10.91 19.88 6.57
C PHE A 154 12.18 19.54 5.76
N TYR A 155 12.46 20.19 4.62
CA TYR A 155 13.53 19.73 3.70
C TYR A 155 14.72 20.68 3.47
N SER A 156 14.74 21.92 3.98
CA SER A 156 15.83 22.86 3.63
C SER A 156 17.11 22.76 4.47
N ASP A 157 17.07 22.15 5.66
CA ASP A 157 18.16 22.29 6.65
C ASP A 157 18.82 20.95 7.03
N TYR A 158 19.16 20.09 6.06
CA TYR A 158 19.80 18.80 6.34
C TYR A 158 21.32 18.76 6.09
N SER A 159 22.05 18.65 7.20
CA SER A 159 23.45 18.17 7.33
C SER A 159 23.61 16.74 6.77
N PRO A 160 24.79 16.33 6.25
CA PRO A 160 24.94 15.11 5.46
C PRO A 160 24.67 13.87 6.31
N PHE A 161 23.61 13.14 5.99
CA PHE A 161 23.43 11.78 6.48
C PHE A 161 24.64 10.92 6.06
N PRO A 162 25.07 9.95 6.89
CA PRO A 162 26.02 8.94 6.44
C PRO A 162 25.45 8.30 5.17
N GLN A 163 26.27 8.26 4.11
CA GLN A 163 25.86 7.71 2.82
C GLN A 163 25.15 6.38 3.02
N SER A 164 23.94 6.29 2.45
CA SER A 164 23.14 5.07 2.51
C SER A 164 24.01 3.88 2.06
N PRO A 165 23.86 2.68 2.65
CA PRO A 165 24.59 1.49 2.20
C PRO A 165 24.50 1.26 0.68
N VAL A 166 23.39 1.73 0.09
CA VAL A 166 23.15 1.84 -1.34
C VAL A 166 24.18 2.72 -2.06
N MET A 167 24.36 3.98 -1.63
CA MET A 167 25.30 4.90 -2.27
C MET A 167 26.73 4.36 -2.20
N ARG A 168 27.13 3.82 -1.04
CA ARG A 168 28.44 3.17 -0.89
C ARG A 168 28.62 1.96 -1.81
N TRP A 169 27.54 1.23 -2.10
CA TRP A 169 27.58 0.14 -3.06
C TRP A 169 27.71 0.67 -4.49
N LEU A 170 26.90 1.66 -4.90
CA LEU A 170 26.95 2.28 -6.22
C LEU A 170 28.33 2.88 -6.54
N GLU A 171 28.95 3.53 -5.55
CA GLU A 171 30.30 4.07 -5.69
C GLU A 171 31.35 2.98 -5.93
N ARG A 172 31.14 1.79 -5.38
CA ARG A 172 32.05 0.62 -5.49
C ARG A 172 31.75 -0.29 -6.67
N SER A 173 30.76 0.02 -7.50
CA SER A 173 30.41 -0.74 -8.70
C SER A 173 31.04 -0.08 -9.93
N PRO A 174 32.29 -0.46 -10.31
CA PRO A 174 32.99 0.14 -11.46
C PRO A 174 32.34 -0.22 -12.80
N ASP A 175 31.50 -1.25 -12.82
CA ASP A 175 30.73 -1.71 -13.97
C ASP A 175 29.57 -0.77 -14.34
N LEU A 176 29.11 0.05 -13.39
CA LEU A 176 28.09 1.06 -13.63
C LEU A 176 28.73 2.33 -14.23
N THR A 177 28.61 2.49 -15.55
CA THR A 177 29.11 3.66 -16.28
C THR A 177 27.98 4.41 -17.01
N GLY A 178 28.23 5.69 -17.31
CA GLY A 178 27.32 6.54 -18.09
C GLY A 178 25.90 6.63 -17.52
N ARG A 179 24.91 6.39 -18.39
CA ARG A 179 23.47 6.51 -18.08
C ARG A 179 23.03 5.57 -16.95
N ARG A 180 23.55 4.33 -16.88
CA ARG A 180 23.19 3.38 -15.81
C ARG A 180 23.58 3.90 -14.43
N ARG A 181 24.77 4.50 -14.34
CA ARG A 181 25.23 5.14 -13.10
C ARG A 181 24.34 6.33 -12.75
N MET A 182 24.01 7.18 -13.72
CA MET A 182 23.14 8.34 -13.50
C MET A 182 21.75 7.93 -12.98
N LEU A 183 21.11 6.92 -13.60
CA LEU A 183 19.80 6.38 -13.21
C LEU A 183 19.76 5.88 -11.75
N LEU A 184 20.84 5.21 -11.32
CA LEU A 184 20.93 4.63 -9.98
C LEU A 184 21.46 5.63 -8.93
N CYS A 185 22.36 6.53 -9.31
CA CYS A 185 22.88 7.58 -8.42
C CYS A 185 21.83 8.65 -8.15
N SER A 186 21.05 9.08 -9.16
CA SER A 186 19.91 9.99 -8.94
C SER A 186 18.94 9.39 -7.93
N TRP A 187 18.75 8.06 -8.03
CA TRP A 187 17.90 7.35 -7.11
C TRP A 187 18.39 7.34 -5.66
N ALA A 188 19.67 7.07 -5.48
CA ALA A 188 20.28 6.86 -4.17
C ALA A 188 20.70 8.17 -3.49
N SER A 189 20.78 9.26 -4.26
CA SER A 189 20.98 10.61 -3.75
C SER A 189 19.72 11.15 -3.07
N GLN A 190 19.92 11.90 -1.99
CA GLN A 190 18.85 12.70 -1.38
C GLN A 190 18.71 14.07 -2.06
N ALA A 191 19.64 14.43 -2.97
CA ALA A 191 19.63 15.72 -3.64
C ALA A 191 18.80 15.65 -4.93
N PRO A 192 17.76 16.50 -5.07
CA PRO A 192 16.95 16.55 -6.31
C PRO A 192 17.77 16.90 -7.56
N GLU A 193 18.93 17.52 -7.42
CA GLU A 193 19.78 17.93 -8.55
C GLU A 193 20.28 16.76 -9.40
N ASP A 194 20.45 15.57 -8.83
CA ASP A 194 20.89 14.40 -9.60
C ASP A 194 19.76 13.88 -10.52
N ASP A 195 18.50 13.92 -10.08
CA ASP A 195 17.35 13.61 -10.94
C ASP A 195 17.09 14.71 -11.96
N ARG A 196 17.40 15.97 -11.60
CA ARG A 196 17.38 17.08 -12.54
C ARG A 196 18.41 16.89 -13.67
N ALA A 197 19.61 16.42 -13.34
CA ALA A 197 20.64 16.11 -14.34
C ALA A 197 20.21 14.97 -15.26
N LEU A 198 19.57 13.93 -14.70
CA LEU A 198 18.97 12.85 -15.47
C LEU A 198 17.89 13.37 -16.44
N TRP A 199 16.97 14.21 -15.97
CA TRP A 199 15.97 14.83 -16.84
C TRP A 199 16.58 15.75 -17.89
N HIS A 200 17.56 16.60 -17.56
CA HIS A 200 18.24 17.45 -18.55
C HIS A 200 18.99 16.67 -19.62
N SER A 201 19.39 15.42 -19.34
CA SER A 201 19.98 14.55 -20.36
C SER A 201 18.98 14.10 -21.43
N ASP A 202 17.68 14.11 -21.12
CA ASP A 202 16.57 13.85 -22.04
C ASP A 202 15.32 14.68 -21.63
N PRO A 203 15.28 15.98 -21.97
CA PRO A 203 14.23 16.89 -21.49
C PRO A 203 12.82 16.52 -21.94
N THR A 204 12.71 15.73 -23.01
CA THR A 204 11.44 15.26 -23.56
C THR A 204 10.90 14.01 -22.86
N ASN A 205 11.70 13.40 -21.98
CA ASN A 205 11.30 12.19 -21.27
C ASN A 205 10.41 12.54 -20.07
N ARG A 206 9.11 12.31 -20.25
CA ARG A 206 8.08 12.51 -19.21
C ARG A 206 8.31 11.69 -17.94
N VAL A 207 8.95 10.51 -18.03
CA VAL A 207 9.27 9.66 -16.88
C VAL A 207 10.32 10.33 -16.01
N TYR A 208 11.35 10.93 -16.62
CA TYR A 208 12.43 11.59 -15.88
C TYR A 208 11.96 12.89 -15.22
N LEU A 209 11.15 13.67 -15.94
CA LEU A 209 10.51 14.85 -15.35
C LEU A 209 9.61 14.46 -14.17
N ALA A 210 8.79 13.44 -14.33
CA ALA A 210 7.91 12.91 -13.30
C ALA A 210 8.65 12.43 -12.04
N ASP A 211 9.76 11.71 -12.19
CA ASP A 211 10.59 11.23 -11.08
C ASP A 211 11.29 12.41 -10.37
N TYR A 212 11.86 13.35 -11.13
CA TYR A 212 12.44 14.59 -10.59
C TYR A 212 11.40 15.40 -9.79
N MET A 213 10.17 15.51 -10.30
CA MET A 213 9.08 16.18 -9.59
C MET A 213 8.71 15.46 -8.31
N SER A 214 8.63 14.12 -8.30
CA SER A 214 8.40 13.35 -7.07
C SER A 214 9.47 13.62 -6.01
N ARG A 215 10.73 13.77 -6.42
CA ARG A 215 11.89 14.04 -5.54
C ARG A 215 11.87 15.41 -4.92
N CYS A 216 11.51 16.43 -5.70
CA CYS A 216 11.29 17.78 -5.20
C CYS A 216 10.16 17.82 -4.14
N GLY A 217 9.39 16.74 -4.03
CA GLY A 217 8.10 16.68 -3.38
C GLY A 217 7.07 17.41 -4.21
N ILE A 218 5.85 17.48 -3.68
CA ILE A 218 4.88 18.48 -4.09
C ILE A 218 4.83 19.53 -2.97
N PRO A 219 5.88 20.35 -2.71
CA PRO A 219 5.77 21.45 -1.76
C PRO A 219 4.96 22.56 -2.43
N GLY A 220 4.24 23.34 -1.64
CA GLY A 220 3.34 24.40 -2.11
C GLY A 220 3.87 25.14 -3.34
N ALA A 221 3.10 25.04 -4.43
CA ALA A 221 3.26 25.49 -5.82
C ALA A 221 4.15 26.72 -6.10
N ASN A 222 4.44 27.58 -5.12
CA ASN A 222 5.23 28.77 -5.35
C ASN A 222 6.70 28.49 -5.67
N HIS A 223 7.31 27.42 -5.15
CA HIS A 223 8.73 27.15 -5.45
C HIS A 223 8.94 26.51 -6.83
N ASN A 224 7.95 25.78 -7.34
CA ASN A 224 8.09 24.96 -8.55
C ASN A 224 6.97 25.19 -9.58
N ARG A 225 6.35 26.39 -9.60
CA ARG A 225 5.23 26.65 -10.53
C ARG A 225 5.65 26.49 -11.99
N SER A 226 6.80 27.04 -12.36
CA SER A 226 7.36 26.92 -13.70
C SER A 226 7.57 25.46 -14.11
N LEU A 227 8.08 24.63 -13.20
CA LEU A 227 8.28 23.20 -13.45
C LEU A 227 6.94 22.46 -13.65
N LEU A 228 5.89 22.83 -12.90
CA LEU A 228 4.55 22.28 -13.08
C LEU A 228 3.93 22.71 -14.41
N ASP A 229 4.14 23.96 -14.84
CA ASP A 229 3.64 24.46 -16.13
C ASP A 229 4.39 23.79 -17.31
N GLU A 230 5.70 23.55 -17.15
CA GLU A 230 6.50 22.77 -18.10
C GLU A 230 6.02 21.31 -18.19
N ALA A 231 5.74 20.68 -17.04
CA ALA A 231 5.20 19.32 -17.01
C ALA A 231 3.81 19.22 -17.65
N CYS A 232 2.94 20.20 -17.41
CA CYS A 232 1.65 20.31 -18.11
C CYS A 232 1.82 20.47 -19.63
N SER A 233 2.90 21.10 -20.08
CA SER A 233 3.17 21.29 -21.51
C SER A 233 3.72 20.00 -22.14
N LEU A 234 4.56 19.27 -21.41
CA LEU A 234 5.15 18.01 -21.87
C LEU A 234 4.14 16.86 -21.89
N ASP A 235 3.19 16.84 -20.94
CA ASP A 235 2.20 15.78 -20.79
C ASP A 235 0.79 16.35 -20.48
N PRO A 236 0.15 17.00 -21.48
CA PRO A 236 -1.07 17.79 -21.30
C PRO A 236 -2.33 16.98 -20.96
N GLY A 237 -2.29 15.66 -21.23
CA GLY A 237 -3.36 14.71 -20.93
C GLY A 237 -3.33 14.18 -19.50
N ASN A 238 -2.26 14.44 -18.74
CA ASN A 238 -2.06 13.87 -17.43
C ASN A 238 -2.57 14.79 -16.32
N ALA A 239 -3.56 14.31 -15.57
CA ALA A 239 -4.19 14.97 -14.44
C ALA A 239 -3.23 15.27 -13.27
N ARG A 240 -2.11 14.55 -13.18
CA ARG A 240 -1.18 14.63 -12.05
C ARG A 240 -0.72 16.06 -11.75
N TYR A 241 -0.32 16.80 -12.77
CA TYR A 241 0.25 18.14 -12.65
C TYR A 241 -0.79 19.22 -12.28
N PRO A 242 -1.94 19.34 -12.98
CA PRO A 242 -2.99 20.27 -12.56
C PRO A 242 -3.58 19.91 -11.19
N LEU A 243 -3.62 18.62 -10.82
CA LEU A 243 -4.01 18.22 -9.46
C LEU A 243 -3.00 18.73 -8.42
N ALA A 244 -1.70 18.60 -8.67
CA ALA A 244 -0.67 19.12 -7.79
C ALA A 244 -0.75 20.66 -7.64
N ILE A 245 -1.00 21.38 -8.73
CA ILE A 245 -1.25 22.82 -8.75
C ILE A 245 -2.46 23.18 -7.87
N ALA A 246 -3.58 22.49 -8.08
CA ALA A 246 -4.82 22.71 -7.35
C ALA A 246 -4.58 22.50 -5.85
N MET A 247 -3.94 21.40 -5.47
CA MET A 247 -3.74 21.08 -4.06
C MET A 247 -2.79 22.00 -3.34
N ALA A 248 -1.71 22.39 -3.98
CA ALA A 248 -0.81 23.38 -3.42
C ALA A 248 -1.48 24.75 -3.20
N SER A 249 -2.45 25.11 -4.04
CA SER A 249 -3.21 26.35 -3.88
C SER A 249 -4.26 26.20 -2.78
N ALA A 250 -4.98 25.07 -2.74
CA ALA A 250 -5.97 24.76 -1.71
C ALA A 250 -5.36 24.76 -0.30
N GLN A 251 -4.18 24.14 -0.12
CA GLN A 251 -3.50 24.04 1.18
C GLN A 251 -2.97 25.39 1.70
N ARG A 252 -2.73 26.36 0.81
CA ARG A 252 -2.40 27.74 1.20
C ARG A 252 -3.64 28.52 1.59
N ALA A 253 -4.72 28.30 0.85
CA ALA A 253 -5.99 28.98 1.04
C ALA A 253 -6.75 28.49 2.28
N ALA A 254 -6.60 27.21 2.65
CA ALA A 254 -7.23 26.63 3.82
C ALA A 254 -6.40 25.48 4.43
N ARG A 255 -6.44 25.37 5.76
CA ARG A 255 -5.86 24.23 6.48
C ARG A 255 -6.94 23.22 6.83
N LEU A 256 -6.69 21.94 6.56
CA LEU A 256 -7.52 20.86 7.08
C LEU A 256 -7.31 20.68 8.59
N LYS A 257 -8.38 20.79 9.36
CA LYS A 257 -8.44 20.40 10.76
C LYS A 257 -9.26 19.12 10.89
N ALA A 258 -8.66 18.08 11.49
CA ALA A 258 -9.42 16.93 11.94
C ALA A 258 -10.31 17.34 13.12
N GLY A 259 -11.53 16.83 13.18
CA GLY A 259 -12.41 17.11 14.30
C GLY A 259 -11.82 16.64 15.63
N SER A 260 -12.05 17.43 16.68
CA SER A 260 -11.59 17.11 18.04
C SER A 260 -12.57 16.12 18.70
N SER A 261 -12.27 14.81 18.62
CA SER A 261 -12.92 13.74 19.40
C SER A 261 -14.37 13.33 19.04
N GLY A 262 -14.69 12.04 19.20
CA GLY A 262 -16.04 11.47 19.00
C GLY A 262 -16.45 11.25 17.54
N ASP A 263 -17.76 11.23 17.25
CA ASP A 263 -18.29 11.17 15.88
C ASP A 263 -17.83 12.36 15.02
N ALA A 264 -17.55 13.51 15.65
CA ALA A 264 -16.95 14.67 14.98
C ALA A 264 -15.49 14.44 14.54
N ALA A 265 -14.76 13.47 15.12
CA ALA A 265 -13.37 13.18 14.75
C ALA A 265 -13.19 12.63 13.33
N ARG A 266 -14.28 12.21 12.68
CA ARG A 266 -14.27 11.64 11.33
C ARG A 266 -14.48 12.68 10.23
N ALA A 267 -14.99 13.86 10.56
CA ALA A 267 -15.22 14.94 9.60
C ALA A 267 -14.04 15.93 9.62
N TYR A 268 -13.42 16.14 8.46
CA TYR A 268 -12.46 17.22 8.27
C TYR A 268 -13.20 18.55 8.13
N ARG A 269 -12.66 19.62 8.72
CA ARG A 269 -13.11 20.99 8.53
C ARG A 269 -12.00 21.84 7.92
N LEU A 270 -12.38 22.86 7.15
CA LEU A 270 -11.45 23.81 6.57
C LEU A 270 -11.34 25.03 7.48
N ASP A 271 -10.11 25.36 7.85
CA ASP A 271 -9.74 26.64 8.45
C ASP A 271 -9.27 27.57 7.32
N ILE A 272 -10.17 28.43 6.85
CA ILE A 272 -10.03 29.16 5.59
C ILE A 272 -9.33 30.49 5.87
N SER A 273 -8.20 30.70 5.20
CA SER A 273 -7.44 31.96 5.22
C SER A 273 -7.75 32.83 4.01
N ASP A 274 -8.07 32.23 2.86
CA ASP A 274 -8.40 32.92 1.61
C ASP A 274 -9.52 32.16 0.88
N ARG A 275 -10.76 32.67 0.93
CA ARG A 275 -11.91 31.98 0.35
C ARG A 275 -11.90 31.98 -1.19
N PRO A 276 -11.72 33.11 -1.88
CA PRO A 276 -11.63 33.11 -3.34
C PRO A 276 -10.53 32.18 -3.88
N ALA A 277 -9.35 32.15 -3.24
CA ALA A 277 -8.29 31.25 -3.65
C ALA A 277 -8.65 29.77 -3.44
N LEU A 278 -9.37 29.44 -2.36
CA LEU A 278 -9.89 28.10 -2.12
C LEU A 278 -10.88 27.71 -3.21
N ASP A 279 -11.87 28.55 -3.52
CA ASP A 279 -12.88 28.27 -4.55
C ASP A 279 -12.22 28.03 -5.92
N GLN A 280 -11.27 28.90 -6.30
CA GLN A 280 -10.51 28.73 -7.54
C GLN A 280 -9.69 27.43 -7.56
N SER A 281 -9.07 27.06 -6.44
CA SER A 281 -8.30 25.82 -6.33
C SER A 281 -9.18 24.58 -6.47
N MET A 282 -10.39 24.62 -5.93
CA MET A 282 -11.36 23.52 -6.02
C MET A 282 -11.95 23.38 -7.43
N ALA A 283 -12.18 24.48 -8.13
CA ALA A 283 -12.52 24.47 -9.54
C ALA A 283 -11.38 23.88 -10.40
N THR A 284 -10.13 24.27 -10.12
CA THR A 284 -8.95 23.73 -10.80
C THR A 284 -8.79 22.22 -10.53
N LEU A 285 -9.14 21.75 -9.34
CA LEU A 285 -9.16 20.31 -9.02
C LEU A 285 -10.19 19.56 -9.89
N LEU A 286 -11.39 20.11 -10.08
CA LEU A 286 -12.39 19.49 -10.95
C LEU A 286 -11.92 19.42 -12.41
N GLU A 287 -11.26 20.47 -12.90
CA GLU A 287 -10.64 20.48 -14.22
C GLU A 287 -9.54 19.44 -14.34
N ALA A 288 -8.65 19.32 -13.34
CA ALA A 288 -7.62 18.29 -13.31
C ALA A 288 -8.21 16.88 -13.43
N LEU A 289 -9.33 16.61 -12.76
CA LEU A 289 -10.03 15.32 -12.79
C LEU A 289 -10.77 15.05 -14.11
N SER A 290 -10.91 16.05 -14.99
CA SER A 290 -11.47 15.89 -16.34
C SER A 290 -10.45 15.43 -17.37
N LYS A 291 -9.16 15.43 -17.00
CA LYS A 291 -8.09 14.95 -17.88
C LYS A 291 -8.21 13.43 -18.09
N PRO A 292 -7.81 12.92 -19.28
CA PRO A 292 -8.02 11.53 -19.65
C PRO A 292 -7.18 10.54 -18.83
N GLU A 293 -6.01 10.94 -18.35
CA GLU A 293 -5.06 10.04 -17.73
C GLU A 293 -4.55 10.56 -16.39
N PHE A 294 -4.10 9.66 -15.52
CA PHE A 294 -3.33 9.98 -14.33
C PHE A 294 -2.14 9.04 -14.27
N GLN A 295 -0.98 9.51 -14.73
CA GLN A 295 0.25 8.72 -14.80
C GLN A 295 1.29 9.28 -13.86
N ARG A 296 1.80 8.46 -12.95
CA ARG A 296 2.91 8.86 -12.06
C ARG A 296 4.27 8.42 -12.58
N TYR A 297 4.30 7.45 -13.50
CA TYR A 297 5.50 6.90 -14.12
C TYR A 297 6.45 6.18 -13.12
N HIS A 298 5.96 5.83 -11.93
CA HIS A 298 6.77 5.19 -10.89
C HIS A 298 7.21 3.78 -11.27
N LEU A 299 6.33 3.03 -11.94
CA LEU A 299 6.61 1.66 -12.36
C LEU A 299 7.62 1.65 -13.53
N GLU A 300 7.44 2.52 -14.50
CA GLU A 300 8.32 2.70 -15.65
C GLU A 300 9.72 3.11 -15.17
N MET A 301 9.80 4.09 -14.27
CA MET A 301 11.08 4.50 -13.69
C MET A 301 11.73 3.38 -12.86
N LEU A 302 10.93 2.61 -12.12
CA LEU A 302 11.43 1.44 -11.40
C LEU A 302 11.97 0.39 -12.36
N GLN A 303 11.26 0.09 -13.45
CA GLN A 303 11.69 -0.86 -14.48
C GLN A 303 13.01 -0.42 -15.11
N GLU A 304 13.15 0.86 -15.50
CA GLU A 304 14.42 1.37 -16.02
C GLU A 304 15.58 1.20 -15.03
N ARG A 305 15.34 1.43 -13.73
CA ARG A 305 16.34 1.24 -12.68
C ARG A 305 16.69 -0.23 -12.49
N LEU A 306 15.72 -1.13 -12.53
CA LEU A 306 15.96 -2.57 -12.43
C LEU A 306 16.71 -3.10 -13.65
N ASP A 307 16.37 -2.65 -14.85
CA ASP A 307 17.08 -3.00 -16.07
C ASP A 307 18.53 -2.50 -16.06
N ALA A 308 18.78 -1.34 -15.45
CA ALA A 308 20.12 -0.81 -15.25
C ALA A 308 20.98 -1.67 -14.29
N LEU A 309 20.37 -2.44 -13.39
CA LEU A 309 21.08 -3.41 -12.53
C LEU A 309 21.52 -4.67 -13.30
N GLY A 310 20.92 -4.96 -14.45
CA GLY A 310 21.19 -6.16 -15.23
C GLY A 310 20.47 -7.42 -14.73
N ARG A 311 20.91 -8.59 -15.20
CA ARG A 311 20.28 -9.88 -14.87
C ARG A 311 20.56 -10.30 -13.43
N THR A 312 19.54 -10.82 -12.76
CA THR A 312 19.67 -11.42 -11.43
C THR A 312 20.28 -12.82 -11.52
N GLU A 313 21.57 -12.94 -11.27
CA GLU A 313 22.28 -14.24 -11.27
C GLU A 313 22.54 -14.76 -9.85
N ARG A 314 22.61 -13.85 -8.87
CA ARG A 314 22.96 -14.16 -7.48
C ARG A 314 21.93 -13.59 -6.52
N VAL A 315 21.89 -14.14 -5.31
CA VAL A 315 21.07 -13.61 -4.20
C VAL A 315 21.42 -12.15 -3.89
N ALA A 316 22.70 -11.77 -4.03
CA ALA A 316 23.13 -10.38 -3.87
C ALA A 316 22.47 -9.45 -4.90
N ASP A 317 22.25 -9.90 -6.13
CA ASP A 317 21.60 -9.12 -7.19
C ASP A 317 20.10 -8.97 -6.91
N ALA A 318 19.46 -10.05 -6.42
CA ALA A 318 18.07 -10.00 -5.97
C ALA A 318 17.87 -9.00 -4.81
N ASN A 319 18.80 -8.99 -3.84
CA ASN A 319 18.77 -8.04 -2.73
C ASN A 319 18.92 -6.59 -3.21
N ARG A 320 19.74 -6.33 -4.24
CA ARG A 320 19.88 -4.99 -4.84
C ARG A 320 18.59 -4.56 -5.53
N GLY A 321 17.98 -5.44 -6.32
CA GLY A 321 16.69 -5.18 -6.96
C GLY A 321 15.60 -4.86 -5.92
N LEU A 322 15.54 -5.63 -4.84
CA LEU A 322 14.61 -5.40 -3.74
C LEU A 322 14.85 -4.03 -3.06
N LEU A 323 16.12 -3.67 -2.84
CA LEU A 323 16.50 -2.40 -2.23
C LEU A 323 16.11 -1.19 -3.09
N VAL A 324 16.30 -1.29 -4.42
CA VAL A 324 15.82 -0.30 -5.40
C VAL A 324 14.30 -0.20 -5.34
N ALA A 325 13.60 -1.33 -5.45
CA ALA A 325 12.14 -1.38 -5.45
C ALA A 325 11.53 -0.84 -4.14
N SER A 326 12.09 -1.16 -2.98
CA SER A 326 11.58 -0.71 -1.68
C SER A 326 11.75 0.79 -1.43
N SER A 327 12.58 1.45 -2.24
CA SER A 327 12.93 2.86 -2.07
C SER A 327 12.22 3.78 -3.06
N VAL A 328 11.28 3.25 -3.85
CA VAL A 328 10.43 4.07 -4.71
C VAL A 328 9.59 5.00 -3.84
N LEU A 329 9.74 6.30 -4.06
CA LEU A 329 8.99 7.32 -3.32
C LEU A 329 7.58 7.40 -3.90
N LEU A 330 6.58 7.49 -3.02
CA LEU A 330 5.17 7.61 -3.41
C LEU A 330 4.54 8.92 -2.88
N PRO A 331 5.14 10.10 -3.13
CA PRO A 331 4.68 11.37 -2.57
C PRO A 331 3.28 11.75 -3.09
N ASP A 332 2.93 11.32 -4.31
CA ASP A 332 1.64 11.60 -4.95
C ASP A 332 0.47 11.00 -4.16
N LEU A 333 0.68 9.87 -3.47
CA LEU A 333 -0.38 9.23 -2.69
C LEU A 333 -0.88 10.12 -1.54
N GLN A 334 0.02 10.86 -0.90
CA GLN A 334 -0.36 11.82 0.13
C GLN A 334 -1.13 13.00 -0.47
N ALA A 335 -0.71 13.49 -1.64
CA ALA A 335 -1.39 14.59 -2.34
C ALA A 335 -2.80 14.19 -2.79
N ILE A 336 -2.96 13.01 -3.40
CA ILE A 336 -4.25 12.45 -3.83
C ILE A 336 -5.19 12.28 -2.64
N ARG A 337 -4.70 11.69 -1.54
CA ARG A 337 -5.50 11.55 -0.32
C ARG A 337 -5.89 12.90 0.27
N SER A 338 -4.97 13.87 0.26
CA SER A 338 -5.25 15.24 0.71
C SER A 338 -6.31 15.90 -0.17
N ALA A 339 -6.29 15.66 -1.49
CA ALA A 339 -7.31 16.15 -2.41
C ALA A 339 -8.70 15.58 -2.08
N ALA A 340 -8.80 14.28 -1.81
CA ALA A 340 -10.04 13.67 -1.37
C ALA A 340 -10.58 14.30 -0.05
N GLN A 341 -9.69 14.57 0.91
CA GLN A 341 -10.06 15.21 2.17
C GLN A 341 -10.54 16.66 1.98
N HIS A 342 -9.82 17.46 1.20
CA HIS A 342 -10.21 18.84 0.91
C HIS A 342 -11.52 18.89 0.14
N ALA A 343 -11.71 18.01 -0.85
CA ALA A 343 -12.96 17.91 -1.61
C ALA A 343 -14.17 17.64 -0.72
N LEU A 344 -14.09 16.67 0.20
CA LEU A 344 -15.19 16.37 1.10
C LEU A 344 -15.45 17.49 2.11
N ALA A 345 -14.39 18.11 2.66
CA ALA A 345 -14.53 19.24 3.57
C ALA A 345 -15.10 20.48 2.88
N TYR A 346 -14.74 20.71 1.62
CA TYR A 346 -15.27 21.79 0.79
C TYR A 346 -16.72 21.54 0.38
N ALA A 347 -17.08 20.31 0.02
CA ALA A 347 -18.46 19.93 -0.23
C ALA A 347 -19.34 20.21 0.99
N LYS A 348 -18.85 19.86 2.19
CA LYS A 348 -19.55 20.18 3.43
C LYS A 348 -19.71 21.68 3.65
N LEU A 349 -18.65 22.47 3.41
CA LEU A 349 -18.70 23.92 3.50
C LEU A 349 -19.83 24.49 2.62
N LEU A 350 -19.89 24.07 1.35
CA LEU A 350 -20.94 24.51 0.42
C LEU A 350 -22.35 24.12 0.88
N ILE A 351 -22.52 22.91 1.44
CA ILE A 351 -23.82 22.47 2.00
C ILE A 351 -24.22 23.36 3.18
N ASP A 352 -23.29 23.60 4.11
CA ASP A 352 -23.54 24.41 5.31
C ASP A 352 -23.88 25.88 4.94
N GLU A 353 -23.37 26.38 3.81
CA GLU A 353 -23.66 27.72 3.27
C GLU A 353 -24.93 27.80 2.42
N GLY A 354 -25.64 26.69 2.22
CA GLY A 354 -26.88 26.68 1.43
C GLY A 354 -26.67 26.52 -0.08
N HIS A 355 -25.50 26.04 -0.51
CA HIS A 355 -25.14 25.71 -1.90
C HIS A 355 -25.04 24.18 -2.15
N PRO A 356 -26.07 23.38 -1.84
CA PRO A 356 -25.97 21.92 -1.90
C PRO A 356 -25.77 21.38 -3.32
N GLN A 357 -26.26 22.07 -4.36
CA GLN A 357 -26.08 21.63 -5.74
C GLN A 357 -24.63 21.75 -6.21
N GLU A 358 -23.94 22.82 -5.79
CA GLU A 358 -22.53 23.06 -6.10
C GLU A 358 -21.61 22.05 -5.38
N ALA A 359 -22.05 21.48 -4.26
CA ALA A 359 -21.30 20.49 -3.50
C ALA A 359 -21.20 19.11 -4.20
N LEU A 360 -22.14 18.78 -5.08
CA LEU A 360 -22.29 17.43 -5.64
C LEU A 360 -21.06 16.89 -6.39
N PRO A 361 -20.40 17.67 -7.27
CA PRO A 361 -19.21 17.20 -7.96
C PRO A 361 -18.09 16.81 -6.99
N TYR A 362 -17.96 17.55 -5.88
CA TYR A 362 -16.92 17.33 -4.88
C TYR A 362 -17.14 16.07 -4.04
N LEU A 363 -18.39 15.69 -3.78
CA LEU A 363 -18.73 14.43 -3.10
C LEU A 363 -18.28 13.19 -3.88
N ARG A 364 -18.13 13.29 -5.21
CA ARG A 364 -17.71 12.19 -6.09
C ARG A 364 -16.19 12.11 -6.29
N ILE A 365 -15.43 13.13 -5.85
CA ILE A 365 -13.98 13.20 -6.07
C ILE A 365 -13.22 11.99 -5.51
N PRO A 366 -13.46 11.49 -4.28
CA PRO A 366 -12.73 10.32 -3.78
C PRO A 366 -12.85 9.10 -4.69
N GLU A 367 -14.01 8.88 -5.29
CA GLU A 367 -14.25 7.76 -6.21
C GLU A 367 -13.58 7.99 -7.56
N ARG A 368 -13.62 9.21 -8.09
CA ARG A 368 -12.92 9.57 -9.34
C ARG A 368 -11.42 9.42 -9.19
N LEU A 369 -10.85 9.91 -8.09
CA LEU A 369 -9.44 9.72 -7.76
C LEU A 369 -9.05 8.25 -7.67
N ASN A 370 -9.91 7.40 -7.08
CA ASN A 370 -9.69 5.95 -7.07
C ASN A 370 -9.67 5.37 -8.49
N ALA A 371 -10.65 5.72 -9.32
CA ALA A 371 -10.74 5.23 -10.70
C ALA A 371 -9.52 5.65 -11.55
N MET A 372 -8.94 6.82 -11.27
CA MET A 372 -7.75 7.32 -11.94
C MET A 372 -6.46 6.69 -11.41
N LEU A 373 -6.36 6.43 -10.10
CA LEU A 373 -5.15 5.89 -9.47
C LEU A 373 -5.00 4.37 -9.67
N LEU A 374 -6.10 3.63 -9.75
CA LEU A 374 -6.07 2.17 -9.85
C LEU A 374 -5.32 1.62 -11.07
N PRO A 375 -5.49 2.14 -12.29
CA PRO A 375 -4.74 1.67 -13.46
C PRO A 375 -3.22 1.80 -13.33
N ASP A 376 -2.75 2.84 -12.62
CA ASP A 376 -1.32 3.13 -12.37
C ASP A 376 -0.84 2.56 -11.01
N SER A 377 -1.66 1.76 -10.33
CA SER A 377 -1.29 1.15 -9.05
C SER A 377 -0.40 -0.08 -9.27
N PHE A 378 0.81 -0.06 -8.71
CA PHE A 378 1.79 -1.14 -8.89
C PHE A 378 2.27 -1.74 -7.56
N CYS A 379 1.88 -1.17 -6.42
CA CYS A 379 2.25 -1.69 -5.10
C CYS A 379 1.08 -1.77 -4.12
N LEU A 380 1.29 -2.52 -3.02
CA LEU A 380 0.30 -2.67 -1.94
C LEU A 380 -0.07 -1.31 -1.31
N ILE A 381 0.86 -0.36 -1.25
CA ILE A 381 0.60 0.95 -0.64
C ILE A 381 -0.43 1.73 -1.45
N ASP A 382 -0.40 1.65 -2.79
CA ASP A 382 -1.41 2.27 -3.66
C ASP A 382 -2.82 1.78 -3.32
N THR A 383 -3.00 0.47 -3.25
CA THR A 383 -4.31 -0.15 -2.98
C THR A 383 -4.81 0.18 -1.56
N LEU A 384 -3.91 0.27 -0.58
CA LEU A 384 -4.25 0.70 0.78
C LEU A 384 -4.70 2.17 0.83
N VAL A 385 -4.08 3.05 0.04
CA VAL A 385 -4.48 4.46 -0.06
C VAL A 385 -5.83 4.61 -0.78
N CYS A 386 -6.04 3.90 -1.88
CA CYS A 386 -7.35 3.78 -2.56
C CYS A 386 -8.45 3.36 -1.57
N ARG A 387 -8.20 2.28 -0.82
CA ARG A 387 -9.11 1.80 0.23
C ARG A 387 -9.38 2.85 1.31
N ALA A 388 -8.35 3.56 1.77
CA ALA A 388 -8.52 4.60 2.79
C ALA A 388 -9.42 5.74 2.28
N MET A 389 -9.29 6.13 1.01
CA MET A 389 -10.16 7.13 0.39
C MET A 389 -11.59 6.65 0.24
N LEU A 390 -11.81 5.40 -0.18
CA LEU A 390 -13.17 4.84 -0.31
C LEU A 390 -13.86 4.68 1.06
N ASN A 391 -13.14 4.27 2.09
CA ASN A 391 -13.69 4.24 3.46
C ASN A 391 -14.07 5.65 3.93
N MET A 392 -13.22 6.64 3.70
CA MET A 392 -13.53 8.04 4.02
C MET A 392 -14.79 8.52 3.30
N ALA A 393 -14.94 8.19 2.02
CA ALA A 393 -16.14 8.50 1.24
C ALA A 393 -17.37 7.77 1.78
N LEU A 394 -17.25 6.48 2.13
CA LEU A 394 -18.33 5.67 2.68
C LEU A 394 -18.84 6.23 4.01
N GLU A 395 -17.93 6.75 4.84
CA GLU A 395 -18.25 7.36 6.13
C GLU A 395 -18.83 8.76 5.99
N THR A 396 -18.49 9.52 4.95
CA THR A 396 -18.83 10.96 4.87
C THR A 396 -19.94 11.27 3.87
N VAL A 397 -19.88 10.70 2.66
CA VAL A 397 -20.74 11.10 1.54
C VAL A 397 -22.22 10.77 1.78
N PRO A 398 -22.61 9.58 2.27
CA PRO A 398 -24.01 9.29 2.55
C PRO A 398 -24.63 10.28 3.54
N ASP A 399 -23.89 10.66 4.59
CA ASP A 399 -24.38 11.59 5.61
C ASP A 399 -24.58 13.01 5.04
N LEU A 400 -23.65 13.47 4.20
CA LEU A 400 -23.81 14.76 3.49
C LEU A 400 -24.99 14.72 2.50
N LEU A 401 -25.20 13.61 1.78
CA LEU A 401 -26.37 13.44 0.91
C LEU A 401 -27.69 13.42 1.70
N HIS A 402 -27.70 12.84 2.90
CA HIS A 402 -28.85 12.91 3.80
C HIS A 402 -29.14 14.36 4.26
N GLN A 403 -28.11 15.13 4.61
CA GLN A 403 -28.25 16.56 4.96
C GLN A 403 -28.85 17.37 3.81
N MET A 404 -28.56 16.99 2.57
CA MET A 404 -29.12 17.60 1.36
C MET A 404 -30.54 17.11 1.01
N GLY A 405 -31.14 16.22 1.82
CA GLY A 405 -32.46 15.61 1.55
C GLY A 405 -32.44 14.52 0.46
N ARG A 406 -31.25 14.06 0.00
CA ARG A 406 -31.08 13.08 -1.08
C ARG A 406 -30.99 11.64 -0.56
N ASN A 407 -31.98 11.24 0.25
CA ASN A 407 -31.97 9.96 0.98
C ASN A 407 -31.79 8.71 0.09
N ALA A 408 -32.44 8.68 -1.08
CA ALA A 408 -32.32 7.57 -2.02
C ALA A 408 -30.89 7.45 -2.58
N GLU A 409 -30.26 8.58 -2.92
CA GLU A 409 -28.88 8.59 -3.43
C GLU A 409 -27.87 8.27 -2.33
N ALA A 410 -28.12 8.68 -1.09
CA ALA A 410 -27.30 8.30 0.06
C ALA A 410 -27.28 6.78 0.22
N GLY A 411 -28.46 6.13 0.18
CA GLY A 411 -28.58 4.67 0.23
C GLY A 411 -27.86 3.96 -0.94
N ALA A 412 -28.06 4.46 -2.17
CA ALA A 412 -27.39 3.93 -3.35
C ALA A 412 -25.86 4.09 -3.28
N THR A 413 -25.38 5.25 -2.82
CA THR A 413 -23.95 5.55 -2.66
C THR A 413 -23.32 4.64 -1.61
N LYS A 414 -23.97 4.46 -0.45
CA LYS A 414 -23.51 3.54 0.59
C LYS A 414 -23.40 2.10 0.09
N LYS A 415 -24.42 1.61 -0.63
CA LYS A 415 -24.40 0.26 -1.23
C LYS A 415 -23.25 0.10 -2.23
N ARG A 416 -23.08 1.07 -3.14
CA ARG A 416 -22.02 1.05 -4.16
C ARG A 416 -20.61 1.09 -3.55
N LEU A 417 -20.34 1.99 -2.61
CA LEU A 417 -19.04 2.09 -1.94
C LEU A 417 -18.75 0.84 -1.09
N THR A 418 -19.76 0.25 -0.45
CA THR A 418 -19.59 -1.02 0.26
C THR A 418 -19.20 -2.15 -0.69
N ALA A 419 -19.85 -2.25 -1.85
CA ALA A 419 -19.52 -3.25 -2.87
C ALA A 419 -18.08 -3.11 -3.39
N LEU A 420 -17.60 -1.88 -3.63
CA LEU A 420 -16.21 -1.62 -4.02
C LEU A 420 -15.19 -2.05 -2.95
N LEU A 421 -15.59 -2.08 -1.67
CA LEU A 421 -14.75 -2.49 -0.55
C LEU A 421 -14.83 -4.00 -0.24
N GLU A 422 -15.79 -4.73 -0.80
CA GLU A 422 -16.14 -6.11 -0.43
C GLU A 422 -15.07 -7.15 -0.83
N PRO A 423 -14.49 -7.15 -2.06
CA PRO A 423 -13.42 -8.09 -2.42
C PRO A 423 -12.22 -8.01 -1.47
N MET A 424 -11.98 -6.84 -0.85
CA MET A 424 -10.89 -6.62 0.10
C MET A 424 -11.20 -7.06 1.54
N ARG A 425 -12.42 -7.55 1.82
CA ARG A 425 -12.79 -8.12 3.14
C ARG A 425 -12.62 -9.63 3.20
N GLN A 426 -12.76 -10.32 2.07
CA GLN A 426 -12.61 -11.78 1.98
C GLN A 426 -11.15 -12.25 2.14
N TYR A 427 -10.17 -11.34 2.06
CA TYR A 427 -8.74 -11.62 2.30
C TYR A 427 -8.28 -11.38 3.77
N ARG A 428 -9.19 -10.98 4.67
CA ARG A 428 -8.92 -10.92 6.12
C ARG A 428 -9.34 -12.21 6.78
#